data_AF-A0A1G8CCI1-F1
#
_entry.id   AF-A0A1G8CCI1-F1
#
_cell.length_a   1.000
_cell.length_b   1.000
_cell.length_c   1.000
_cell.angle_alpha   90.00
_cell.angle_beta   90.00
_cell.angle_gamma   90.00
#
_symmetry.space_group_name_H-M   'P 1'
#
loop_
_entity.id
_entity.type
_entity.pdbx_description
1 polymer ?
#
loop_
_entity_poly.entity_id
_entity_poly.type
_entity_poly.pdbx_seq_one_letter_code
_entity_poly.pdbx_strand_id
1 'polypeptide(L)'
;MRKLHELTWVLAATLICGASVFTSCSSDNDDNPSPESGANSELVGQWYSDVSGDTYAAWTYGKAWQQTELKADGTGVTNIYYLNNDDAVGRERYSFTYTAKEGVLTMDIAERNTKTTARYTVSDGKLTLTEGDHQLAMQKMDEAKAKDFDAWNRKDNLVNVPQPARYTVFVYGNAGGTMDAIIEYGFWEKIQPLLKDPGNVRVVCFYKYGKKPSDEKNSHPGKYADPGDIVWFELNDTTNLENIRNGGLQAYGYEKEAKAMKLCDPKTVSAFIQISSLVCPAEQYVFSIWGHGTGLNPMNDVPGKYEDPAAASATRGVIADEWNESEELDMYELSTAIRSAGLSRLNTIFFHNCLMGNMETLTELRGLSDYIVASAHLLSSGGELLTEYVRGLLEKGNTEDAVAQMFERVRPAWDQSYHDIEEDNGQIVESWKNGDYKLIRTAKLDAIISAAKRLADRLLALYPTQREAIDKATKEVYRFNTYIQNKQSPEKSIVFTYMFPFFDLADYAHLLTKETGDAEMAAISADLDKAFREAFVHYVDVSTNEQHLDHYTLSVCLAHDKLYTVDFINSSSDFLCNFDQGYEQTTFHKLTGWGNWLRTNQQLLWGNPTSDGGGPLK
;
A
#
# COMPACT_ATOMS: atom_id res chain seq x y z
N MET A 1 -53.85 -20.13 19.99
CA MET A 1 -52.74 -20.20 20.97
C MET A 1 -51.79 -21.39 20.71
N ARG A 2 -51.42 -21.65 19.44
CA ARG A 2 -50.48 -22.71 19.03
C ARG A 2 -49.66 -22.33 17.78
N LYS A 3 -49.64 -21.03 17.44
CA LYS A 3 -48.98 -20.41 16.27
C LYS A 3 -48.07 -19.24 16.68
N LEU A 4 -47.61 -19.25 17.93
CA LEU A 4 -46.81 -18.19 18.56
C LEU A 4 -45.48 -18.76 19.12
N HIS A 5 -45.00 -19.87 18.56
CA HIS A 5 -43.90 -20.68 19.12
C HIS A 5 -42.82 -21.05 18.09
N GLU A 6 -42.81 -20.43 16.91
CA GLU A 6 -41.83 -20.72 15.85
C GLU A 6 -41.15 -19.46 15.30
N LEU A 7 -41.19 -18.35 16.02
CA LEU A 7 -40.93 -17.04 15.43
C LEU A 7 -40.00 -16.17 16.27
N THR A 8 -38.81 -16.67 16.57
CA THR A 8 -37.72 -15.81 17.03
C THR A 8 -36.42 -16.54 16.83
N TRP A 9 -35.74 -16.20 15.74
CA TRP A 9 -34.39 -16.65 15.44
C TRP A 9 -33.75 -15.65 14.51
N VAL A 10 -32.42 -15.78 14.39
CA VAL A 10 -31.54 -15.22 13.35
C VAL A 10 -30.83 -14.01 13.91
N LEU A 11 -29.55 -14.18 14.28
CA LEU A 11 -28.54 -13.11 14.27
C LEU A 11 -27.18 -13.61 14.75
N ALA A 12 -26.20 -13.53 13.85
CA ALA A 12 -24.99 -12.72 14.03
C ALA A 12 -23.82 -13.20 13.14
N ALA A 13 -24.00 -13.19 11.82
CA ALA A 13 -22.86 -13.13 10.88
C ALA A 13 -22.35 -11.68 10.71
N THR A 14 -23.17 -10.70 11.07
CA THR A 14 -23.10 -9.32 10.57
C THR A 14 -22.30 -8.34 11.43
N LEU A 15 -21.75 -8.76 12.56
CA LEU A 15 -21.00 -7.87 13.47
C LEU A 15 -19.49 -7.86 13.26
N ILE A 16 -18.94 -8.85 12.53
CA ILE A 16 -17.56 -8.83 12.03
C ILE A 16 -17.51 -8.30 10.57
N CYS A 17 -18.65 -8.35 9.86
CA CYS A 17 -18.82 -7.78 8.51
C CYS A 17 -19.36 -6.33 8.51
N GLY A 18 -19.14 -5.57 9.59
CA GLY A 18 -19.68 -4.22 9.74
C GLY A 18 -19.21 -3.22 8.67
N ALA A 19 -20.11 -2.95 7.72
CA ALA A 19 -20.36 -1.63 7.11
C ALA A 19 -19.49 -1.09 5.96
N SER A 20 -18.73 -1.89 5.21
CA SER A 20 -18.12 -1.39 3.96
C SER A 20 -18.10 -2.34 2.76
N VAL A 21 -18.55 -3.60 2.90
CA VAL A 21 -18.55 -4.55 1.77
C VAL A 21 -19.82 -4.46 0.90
N PHE A 22 -20.90 -3.83 1.39
CA PHE A 22 -22.24 -3.99 0.78
C PHE A 22 -22.86 -2.75 0.13
N THR A 23 -22.11 -1.67 -0.11
CA THR A 23 -22.63 -0.47 -0.83
C THR A 23 -21.89 -0.06 -2.10
N SER A 24 -20.99 -0.88 -2.65
CA SER A 24 -20.51 -0.67 -4.03
C SER A 24 -20.99 -1.80 -4.92
N CYS A 25 -22.19 -1.62 -5.47
CA CYS A 25 -22.71 -2.13 -6.75
C CYS A 25 -24.23 -2.30 -6.65
N SER A 26 -24.97 -1.18 -6.69
CA SER A 26 -26.38 -1.22 -7.09
C SER A 26 -26.52 -0.50 -8.43
N SER A 27 -26.47 -1.25 -9.51
CA SER A 27 -27.27 -0.99 -10.71
C SER A 27 -27.38 -2.27 -11.52
N ASP A 28 -28.50 -2.97 -11.31
CA ASP A 28 -29.27 -3.80 -12.24
C ASP A 28 -28.54 -4.48 -13.42
N ASN A 29 -28.38 -5.80 -13.39
CA ASN A 29 -29.35 -6.75 -13.95
C ASN A 29 -28.85 -8.20 -13.79
N ASP A 30 -29.82 -9.10 -13.78
CA ASP A 30 -29.76 -10.54 -13.56
C ASP A 30 -28.60 -11.30 -14.24
N ASP A 31 -28.21 -12.42 -13.60
CA ASP A 31 -27.32 -13.51 -14.05
C ASP A 31 -25.89 -13.53 -13.47
N ASN A 32 -25.76 -13.79 -12.16
CA ASN A 32 -24.53 -14.35 -11.57
C ASN A 32 -24.60 -15.89 -11.56
N PRO A 33 -23.63 -16.61 -12.19
CA PRO A 33 -23.50 -18.06 -12.01
C PRO A 33 -22.83 -18.37 -10.66
N SER A 34 -23.35 -19.38 -9.95
CA SER A 34 -22.89 -19.75 -8.61
C SER A 34 -21.48 -20.37 -8.60
N PRO A 35 -20.67 -20.13 -7.55
CA PRO A 35 -19.37 -20.77 -7.38
C PRO A 35 -19.51 -22.21 -6.81
N GLU A 36 -19.13 -23.21 -7.60
CA GLU A 36 -18.62 -24.51 -7.12
C GLU A 36 -17.18 -24.60 -7.65
N SER A 37 -16.10 -24.93 -6.93
CA SER A 37 -15.91 -25.66 -5.68
C SER A 37 -14.49 -25.36 -5.16
N GLY A 38 -14.28 -25.17 -3.85
CA GLY A 38 -12.92 -25.15 -3.30
C GLY A 38 -12.73 -24.66 -1.86
N ALA A 39 -13.66 -23.86 -1.33
CA ALA A 39 -13.70 -23.50 0.09
C ALA A 39 -15.12 -23.70 0.60
N ASN A 40 -15.38 -24.84 1.24
CA ASN A 40 -16.52 -24.93 2.16
C ASN A 40 -16.24 -23.99 3.32
N SER A 41 -16.58 -22.72 3.15
CA SER A 41 -16.55 -21.68 4.18
C SER A 41 -17.84 -21.76 5.01
N GLU A 42 -18.20 -22.96 5.48
CA GLU A 42 -19.21 -23.05 6.53
C GLU A 42 -18.60 -22.49 7.80
N LEU A 43 -18.97 -21.24 8.08
CA LEU A 43 -18.88 -20.68 9.42
C LEU A 43 -19.79 -21.55 10.30
N VAL A 44 -19.24 -22.23 11.32
CA VAL A 44 -19.98 -23.18 12.17
C VAL A 44 -20.19 -22.61 13.57
N GLY A 45 -21.44 -22.41 13.95
CA GLY A 45 -21.84 -21.94 15.29
C GLY A 45 -22.90 -22.84 15.94
N GLN A 46 -23.35 -22.44 17.13
CA GLN A 46 -24.46 -23.09 17.85
C GLN A 46 -25.53 -22.06 18.23
N TRP A 47 -26.78 -22.50 18.29
CA TRP A 47 -27.92 -21.64 18.63
C TRP A 47 -28.98 -22.37 19.47
N TYR A 48 -29.68 -21.61 20.32
CA TYR A 48 -30.76 -22.07 21.20
C TYR A 48 -31.81 -20.97 21.41
N SER A 49 -33.10 -21.34 21.52
CA SER A 49 -34.17 -20.43 21.91
C SER A 49 -34.98 -21.12 22.95
N ASP A 50 -35.36 -20.31 23.92
CA ASP A 50 -36.20 -20.74 25.00
C ASP A 50 -37.69 -20.64 24.64
N VAL A 51 -38.51 -20.99 25.63
CA VAL A 51 -39.97 -20.91 25.55
C VAL A 51 -40.52 -19.47 25.64
N SER A 52 -39.69 -18.51 26.04
CA SER A 52 -39.98 -17.06 26.00
C SER A 52 -39.98 -16.53 24.58
N GLY A 53 -39.26 -17.22 23.70
CA GLY A 53 -38.92 -16.72 22.38
C GLY A 53 -37.64 -15.90 22.38
N ASP A 54 -36.81 -15.96 23.41
CA ASP A 54 -35.48 -15.36 23.38
C ASP A 54 -34.50 -16.35 22.72
N THR A 55 -33.61 -15.82 21.88
CA THR A 55 -32.60 -16.57 21.11
C THR A 55 -31.22 -16.26 21.63
N TYR A 56 -30.40 -17.30 21.67
CA TYR A 56 -29.01 -17.27 22.06
C TYR A 56 -28.18 -17.94 20.97
N ALA A 57 -27.14 -17.28 20.49
CA ALA A 57 -26.24 -17.78 19.47
C ALA A 57 -24.79 -17.57 19.88
N ALA A 58 -23.92 -18.53 19.59
CA ALA A 58 -22.49 -18.43 19.82
C ALA A 58 -21.70 -19.04 18.67
N TRP A 59 -20.63 -18.36 18.25
CA TRP A 59 -19.72 -18.84 17.22
C TRP A 59 -18.36 -18.17 17.40
N THR A 60 -17.37 -18.71 16.70
CA THR A 60 -16.00 -18.21 16.71
C THR A 60 -15.60 -17.77 15.31
N TYR A 61 -14.84 -16.68 15.25
CA TYR A 61 -14.21 -16.18 14.03
C TYR A 61 -12.84 -15.62 14.37
N GLY A 62 -11.77 -16.19 13.81
CA GLY A 62 -10.40 -15.86 14.18
C GLY A 62 -10.11 -16.04 15.67
N LYS A 63 -9.49 -15.02 16.29
CA LYS A 63 -9.33 -14.86 17.75
C LYS A 63 -10.53 -14.16 18.41
N ALA A 64 -11.67 -14.06 17.74
CA ALA A 64 -12.89 -13.53 18.34
C ALA A 64 -13.86 -14.67 18.65
N TRP A 65 -14.36 -14.69 19.87
CA TRP A 65 -15.53 -15.47 20.25
C TRP A 65 -16.69 -14.51 20.41
N GLN A 66 -17.84 -14.82 19.80
CA GLN A 66 -18.99 -13.96 19.87
C GLN A 66 -20.20 -14.70 20.44
N GLN A 67 -20.90 -14.01 21.33
CA GLN A 67 -22.18 -14.44 21.90
C GLN A 67 -23.23 -13.38 21.58
N THR A 68 -24.38 -13.79 21.07
CA THR A 68 -25.48 -12.88 20.79
C THR A 68 -26.77 -13.40 21.40
N GLU A 69 -27.45 -12.50 22.11
CA GLU A 69 -28.79 -12.66 22.66
C GLU A 69 -29.76 -11.79 21.84
N LEU A 70 -30.88 -12.37 21.45
CA LEU A 70 -32.00 -11.69 20.82
C LEU A 70 -33.24 -11.91 21.66
N LYS A 71 -33.94 -10.84 21.96
CA LYS A 71 -35.13 -10.88 22.79
C LYS A 71 -36.36 -10.82 21.93
N ALA A 72 -37.41 -11.51 22.37
CA ALA A 72 -38.70 -11.51 21.70
C ALA A 72 -39.33 -10.10 21.54
N ASP A 73 -38.85 -9.10 22.28
CA ASP A 73 -39.26 -7.70 22.17
C ASP A 73 -38.60 -6.93 21.01
N GLY A 74 -37.73 -7.57 20.22
CA GLY A 74 -37.03 -6.95 19.10
C GLY A 74 -35.75 -6.23 19.49
N THR A 75 -35.26 -6.41 20.73
CA THR A 75 -33.94 -5.92 21.17
C THR A 75 -32.92 -7.05 21.22
N GLY A 76 -31.65 -6.73 21.12
CA GLY A 76 -30.60 -7.73 21.27
C GLY A 76 -29.29 -7.15 21.77
N VAL A 77 -28.42 -8.04 22.21
CA VAL A 77 -27.09 -7.74 22.72
C VAL A 77 -26.11 -8.71 22.10
N THR A 78 -24.99 -8.20 21.61
CA THR A 78 -23.83 -9.03 21.28
C THR A 78 -22.67 -8.72 22.22
N ASN A 79 -21.90 -9.75 22.56
CA ASN A 79 -20.59 -9.63 23.20
C ASN A 79 -19.56 -10.26 22.27
N ILE A 80 -18.51 -9.50 21.95
CA ILE A 80 -17.36 -9.96 21.16
C ILE A 80 -16.17 -10.02 22.12
N TYR A 81 -15.64 -11.22 22.33
CA TYR A 81 -14.48 -11.45 23.16
C TYR A 81 -13.25 -11.63 22.27
N TYR A 82 -12.24 -10.78 22.48
CA TYR A 82 -10.93 -10.94 21.85
C TYR A 82 -10.12 -11.92 22.69
N LEU A 83 -9.60 -12.94 22.03
CA LEU A 83 -8.88 -14.02 22.66
C LEU A 83 -7.37 -13.86 22.41
N ASN A 84 -6.56 -14.27 23.37
CA ASN A 84 -5.18 -14.66 23.16
C ASN A 84 -5.03 -16.11 23.62
N ASN A 85 -4.76 -17.03 22.69
CA ASN A 85 -4.93 -18.46 22.91
C ASN A 85 -6.36 -18.78 23.39
N ASP A 86 -6.51 -19.17 24.66
CA ASP A 86 -7.77 -19.56 25.30
C ASP A 86 -8.32 -18.48 26.24
N ASP A 87 -7.58 -17.40 26.48
CA ASP A 87 -7.94 -16.38 27.45
C ASP A 87 -8.57 -15.17 26.75
N ALA A 88 -9.73 -14.74 27.23
CA ALA A 88 -10.32 -13.48 26.79
C ALA A 88 -9.48 -12.31 27.33
N VAL A 89 -8.84 -11.59 26.42
CA VAL A 89 -8.02 -10.41 26.70
C VAL A 89 -8.80 -9.09 26.59
N GLY A 90 -10.00 -9.13 25.99
CA GLY A 90 -10.88 -7.97 25.87
C GLY A 90 -12.30 -8.36 25.51
N ARG A 91 -13.26 -7.44 25.74
CA ARG A 91 -14.67 -7.62 25.38
C ARG A 91 -15.30 -6.33 24.88
N GLU A 92 -15.89 -6.38 23.70
CA GLU A 92 -16.85 -5.39 23.20
C GLU A 92 -18.28 -5.88 23.43
N ARG A 93 -19.20 -4.96 23.73
CA ARG A 93 -20.62 -5.25 23.89
C ARG A 93 -21.42 -4.22 23.11
N TYR A 94 -22.33 -4.68 22.26
CA TYR A 94 -23.23 -3.81 21.51
C TYR A 94 -24.67 -4.16 21.83
N SER A 95 -25.47 -3.13 22.06
CA SER A 95 -26.92 -3.26 22.08
C SER A 95 -27.49 -2.84 20.73
N PHE A 96 -28.52 -3.51 20.28
CA PHE A 96 -29.15 -3.23 18.99
C PHE A 96 -30.65 -3.50 19.03
N THR A 97 -31.35 -2.96 18.03
CA THR A 97 -32.71 -3.39 17.72
C THR A 97 -32.70 -4.23 16.46
N TYR A 98 -33.64 -5.15 16.32
CA TYR A 98 -33.71 -6.00 15.15
C TYR A 98 -35.15 -6.33 14.75
N THR A 99 -35.30 -6.71 13.49
CA THR A 99 -36.54 -7.27 12.95
C THR A 99 -36.20 -8.52 12.16
N ALA A 100 -36.93 -9.61 12.39
CA ALA A 100 -36.82 -10.84 11.62
C ALA A 100 -38.18 -11.16 11.01
N LYS A 101 -38.31 -11.02 9.69
CA LYS A 101 -39.58 -11.19 8.97
C LYS A 101 -39.32 -11.75 7.58
N GLU A 102 -40.15 -12.71 7.17
CA GLU A 102 -40.15 -13.26 5.79
C GLU A 102 -38.78 -13.81 5.35
N GLY A 103 -38.04 -14.44 6.27
CA GLY A 103 -36.71 -14.98 5.95
C GLY A 103 -35.62 -13.91 5.80
N VAL A 104 -35.92 -12.66 6.18
CA VAL A 104 -34.96 -11.56 6.21
C VAL A 104 -34.86 -11.04 7.64
N LEU A 105 -33.63 -10.82 8.04
CA LEU A 105 -33.26 -10.24 9.30
C LEU A 105 -32.63 -8.87 9.04
N THR A 106 -33.02 -7.88 9.82
CA THR A 106 -32.46 -6.53 9.80
C THR A 106 -32.06 -6.11 11.21
N MET A 107 -30.84 -5.60 11.37
CA MET A 107 -30.34 -5.00 12.61
C MET A 107 -30.12 -3.51 12.46
N ASP A 108 -30.35 -2.79 13.55
CA ASP A 108 -29.94 -1.41 13.71
C ASP A 108 -29.06 -1.27 14.97
N ILE A 109 -27.77 -0.99 14.74
CA ILE A 109 -26.76 -0.77 15.77
C ILE A 109 -26.51 0.73 15.84
N ALA A 110 -27.32 1.42 16.64
CA ALA A 110 -27.27 2.88 16.78
C ALA A 110 -25.87 3.40 17.13
N GLU A 111 -25.12 2.67 17.98
CA GLU A 111 -23.76 3.03 18.41
C GLU A 111 -22.73 3.03 17.26
N ARG A 112 -22.99 2.31 16.17
CA ARG A 112 -22.10 2.23 14.98
C ARG A 112 -22.69 2.93 13.75
N ASN A 113 -23.83 3.61 13.88
CA ASN A 113 -24.57 4.22 12.77
C ASN A 113 -24.72 3.25 11.56
N THR A 114 -24.94 1.97 11.85
CA THR A 114 -24.89 0.89 10.88
C THR A 114 -26.19 0.10 10.93
N LYS A 115 -26.75 -0.18 9.76
CA LYS A 115 -27.89 -1.06 9.57
C LYS A 115 -27.49 -2.22 8.67
N THR A 116 -27.76 -3.45 9.08
CA THR A 116 -27.30 -4.64 8.35
C THR A 116 -28.44 -5.62 8.13
N THR A 117 -28.41 -6.35 7.00
CA THR A 117 -29.47 -7.29 6.62
C THR A 117 -28.91 -8.63 6.18
N ALA A 118 -29.50 -9.74 6.64
CA ALA A 118 -29.16 -11.07 6.17
C ALA A 118 -30.42 -11.88 5.85
N ARG A 119 -30.36 -12.75 4.85
CA ARG A 119 -31.37 -13.79 4.64
C ARG A 119 -31.13 -14.93 5.60
N TYR A 120 -32.19 -15.65 5.92
CA TYR A 120 -32.06 -16.80 6.79
C TYR A 120 -32.99 -17.94 6.44
N THR A 121 -32.53 -19.15 6.75
CA THR A 121 -33.32 -20.37 6.66
C THR A 121 -33.09 -21.23 7.90
N VAL A 122 -34.11 -21.96 8.33
CA VAL A 122 -33.99 -22.95 9.39
C VAL A 122 -34.55 -24.27 8.87
N SER A 123 -33.71 -25.29 8.81
CA SER A 123 -34.07 -26.63 8.33
C SER A 123 -33.29 -27.68 9.12
N ASP A 124 -33.96 -28.73 9.59
CA ASP A 124 -33.33 -29.87 10.29
C ASP A 124 -32.45 -29.48 11.49
N GLY A 125 -32.86 -28.46 12.25
CA GLY A 125 -32.07 -27.94 13.38
C GLY A 125 -30.84 -27.13 12.96
N LYS A 126 -30.65 -26.87 11.67
CA LYS A 126 -29.60 -25.98 11.17
C LYS A 126 -30.22 -24.61 10.87
N LEU A 127 -29.73 -23.58 11.53
CA LEU A 127 -29.98 -22.18 11.17
C LEU A 127 -28.90 -21.77 10.18
N THR A 128 -29.29 -21.22 9.05
CA THR A 128 -28.40 -20.68 8.05
C THR A 128 -28.66 -19.19 7.90
N LEU A 129 -27.60 -18.38 7.94
CA LEU A 129 -27.60 -16.98 7.57
C LEU A 129 -26.88 -16.83 6.25
N THR A 130 -27.46 -16.06 5.33
CA THR A 130 -26.90 -15.81 4.01
C THR A 130 -26.91 -14.32 3.70
N GLU A 131 -25.75 -13.78 3.35
CA GLU A 131 -25.58 -12.41 2.88
C GLU A 131 -24.67 -12.46 1.65
N GLY A 132 -25.25 -12.21 0.46
CA GLY A 132 -24.56 -12.51 -0.80
C GLY A 132 -24.22 -14.01 -0.90
N ASP A 133 -22.97 -14.32 -1.23
CA ASP A 133 -22.44 -15.69 -1.38
C ASP A 133 -21.90 -16.29 -0.07
N HIS A 134 -21.97 -15.54 1.04
CA HIS A 134 -21.45 -15.98 2.33
C HIS A 134 -22.55 -16.65 3.17
N GLN A 135 -22.20 -17.78 3.78
CA GLN A 135 -23.12 -18.57 4.58
C GLN A 135 -22.56 -18.85 5.99
N LEU A 136 -23.31 -18.46 7.02
CA LEU A 136 -23.07 -18.89 8.41
C LEU A 136 -24.11 -19.95 8.78
N ALA A 137 -23.64 -21.15 9.11
CA ALA A 137 -24.45 -22.26 9.53
C ALA A 137 -24.30 -22.50 11.04
N MET A 138 -25.41 -22.54 11.76
CA MET A 138 -25.46 -22.81 13.19
C MET A 138 -26.29 -24.06 13.48
N GLN A 139 -25.82 -24.92 14.37
CA GLN A 139 -26.52 -26.14 14.77
C GLN A 139 -27.35 -25.91 16.05
N LYS A 140 -28.57 -26.44 16.05
CA LYS A 140 -29.52 -26.27 17.16
C LYS A 140 -29.05 -27.09 18.33
N MET A 141 -29.10 -26.48 19.49
CA MET A 141 -28.68 -27.13 20.71
C MET A 141 -29.81 -27.88 21.41
N ASP A 142 -29.39 -28.83 22.25
CA ASP A 142 -30.28 -29.44 23.22
C ASP A 142 -30.63 -28.45 24.36
N GLU A 143 -31.82 -28.61 24.91
CA GLU A 143 -32.39 -27.71 25.93
C GLU A 143 -31.64 -27.79 27.29
N ALA A 144 -30.80 -28.81 27.49
CA ALA A 144 -30.00 -28.97 28.69
C ALA A 144 -28.73 -28.11 28.65
N LYS A 145 -28.04 -28.04 27.50
CA LYS A 145 -26.84 -27.21 27.29
C LYS A 145 -27.14 -25.72 27.24
N ALA A 146 -28.35 -25.35 26.83
CA ALA A 146 -28.86 -23.98 26.82
C ALA A 146 -28.77 -23.22 28.16
N LYS A 147 -28.93 -23.94 29.28
CA LYS A 147 -28.98 -23.34 30.63
C LYS A 147 -27.64 -22.77 31.09
N ASP A 148 -26.57 -23.11 30.40
CA ASP A 148 -25.20 -22.73 30.71
C ASP A 148 -24.62 -21.75 29.64
N PHE A 149 -25.47 -21.01 28.91
CA PHE A 149 -25.04 -20.09 27.82
C PHE A 149 -23.88 -19.16 28.21
N ASP A 150 -23.94 -18.58 29.40
CA ASP A 150 -22.89 -17.70 29.95
C ASP A 150 -21.63 -18.46 30.41
N ALA A 151 -21.73 -19.78 30.60
CA ALA A 151 -20.66 -20.67 31.06
C ALA A 151 -20.05 -21.52 29.92
N TRP A 152 -20.52 -21.36 28.68
CA TRP A 152 -19.94 -22.05 27.52
C TRP A 152 -18.48 -21.64 27.31
N ASN A 153 -17.58 -22.62 27.49
CA ASN A 153 -16.16 -22.54 27.19
C ASN A 153 -15.87 -23.35 25.91
N ARG A 154 -14.88 -22.87 25.14
CA ARG A 154 -14.22 -23.47 23.95
C ARG A 154 -14.04 -25.01 23.91
N LYS A 155 -14.18 -25.75 25.02
CA LYS A 155 -13.97 -27.22 25.06
C LYS A 155 -15.04 -28.04 24.34
N ASP A 156 -16.22 -27.48 24.05
CA ASP A 156 -17.33 -28.20 23.42
C ASP A 156 -17.35 -28.01 21.89
N ASN A 157 -16.49 -28.75 21.18
CA ASN A 157 -16.51 -29.00 19.72
C ASN A 157 -16.59 -27.76 18.80
N LEU A 158 -15.47 -27.07 18.57
CA LEU A 158 -15.33 -26.05 17.51
C LEU A 158 -14.10 -26.27 16.62
N VAL A 159 -14.28 -25.93 15.34
CA VAL A 159 -13.28 -25.99 14.25
C VAL A 159 -12.12 -25.05 14.55
N ASN A 160 -10.88 -25.49 14.28
CA ASN A 160 -9.68 -24.67 14.41
C ASN A 160 -9.74 -23.46 13.46
N VAL A 161 -9.77 -22.25 14.00
CA VAL A 161 -9.55 -21.03 13.21
C VAL A 161 -8.08 -20.62 13.31
N PRO A 162 -7.41 -20.22 12.20
CA PRO A 162 -6.01 -19.85 12.22
C PRO A 162 -5.74 -18.75 13.25
N GLN A 163 -4.76 -18.97 14.12
CA GLN A 163 -4.27 -17.92 15.02
C GLN A 163 -3.63 -16.80 14.17
N PRO A 164 -3.82 -15.52 14.53
CA PRO A 164 -3.07 -14.41 13.96
C PRO A 164 -1.59 -14.71 13.93
N ALA A 165 -1.00 -14.50 12.76
CA ALA A 165 0.42 -14.56 12.57
C ALA A 165 1.10 -13.41 13.32
N ARG A 166 2.40 -13.52 13.58
CA ARG A 166 3.20 -12.36 14.00
C ARG A 166 3.17 -11.26 12.93
N TYR A 167 3.35 -11.64 11.66
CA TYR A 167 3.23 -10.73 10.51
C TYR A 167 2.31 -11.29 9.42
N THR A 168 1.54 -10.41 8.80
CA THR A 168 0.99 -10.64 7.46
C THR A 168 1.58 -9.59 6.51
N VAL A 169 2.19 -10.05 5.43
CA VAL A 169 2.75 -9.21 4.36
C VAL A 169 1.80 -9.22 3.18
N PHE A 170 1.21 -8.07 2.89
CA PHE A 170 0.40 -7.83 1.72
C PHE A 170 1.30 -7.42 0.56
N VAL A 171 1.18 -8.09 -0.59
CA VAL A 171 1.94 -7.78 -1.81
C VAL A 171 0.95 -7.38 -2.88
N TYR A 172 0.96 -6.10 -3.24
CA TYR A 172 -0.01 -5.48 -4.14
C TYR A 172 0.71 -4.84 -5.33
N GLY A 173 0.34 -5.19 -6.57
CA GLY A 173 1.07 -4.62 -7.70
C GLY A 173 0.60 -4.95 -9.12
N ASN A 174 1.22 -4.22 -10.05
CA ASN A 174 1.17 -4.38 -11.51
C ASN A 174 2.46 -3.79 -12.09
N ALA A 175 3.04 -4.47 -13.08
CA ALA A 175 4.31 -4.01 -13.65
C ALA A 175 4.57 -4.48 -15.08
N GLY A 176 3.91 -5.54 -15.56
CA GLY A 176 4.02 -5.97 -16.96
C GLY A 176 5.43 -6.34 -17.39
N GLY A 177 5.61 -6.48 -18.71
CA GLY A 177 6.92 -6.77 -19.31
C GLY A 177 7.69 -7.89 -18.60
N THR A 178 8.96 -7.66 -18.31
CA THR A 178 9.81 -8.59 -17.55
C THR A 178 9.51 -8.64 -16.05
N MET A 179 8.78 -7.65 -15.51
CA MET A 179 8.46 -7.56 -14.09
C MET A 179 7.44 -8.61 -13.64
N ASP A 180 6.56 -9.06 -14.55
CA ASP A 180 5.68 -10.20 -14.32
C ASP A 180 6.47 -11.48 -14.02
N ALA A 181 7.60 -11.68 -14.70
CA ALA A 181 8.47 -12.81 -14.38
C ALA A 181 9.25 -12.55 -13.07
N ILE A 182 9.75 -11.32 -12.86
CA ILE A 182 10.52 -10.96 -11.65
C ILE A 182 9.72 -11.24 -10.37
N ILE A 183 8.42 -10.95 -10.30
CA ILE A 183 7.64 -11.26 -9.10
C ILE A 183 7.49 -12.78 -8.89
N GLU A 184 7.35 -13.55 -9.96
CA GLU A 184 7.20 -15.00 -9.89
C GLU A 184 8.49 -15.69 -9.42
N TYR A 185 9.58 -15.57 -10.19
CA TYR A 185 10.85 -16.25 -9.88
C TYR A 185 11.67 -15.52 -8.82
N GLY A 186 11.55 -14.19 -8.76
CA GLY A 186 12.35 -13.33 -7.89
C GLY A 186 11.78 -13.23 -6.48
N PHE A 187 10.47 -13.46 -6.32
CA PHE A 187 9.78 -13.43 -5.03
C PHE A 187 9.00 -14.73 -4.74
N TRP A 188 7.91 -15.03 -5.44
CA TRP A 188 7.01 -16.13 -5.06
C TRP A 188 7.71 -17.48 -4.92
N GLU A 189 8.44 -17.92 -5.94
CA GLU A 189 9.12 -19.23 -5.93
C GLU A 189 10.21 -19.32 -4.85
N LYS A 190 10.90 -18.20 -4.55
CA LYS A 190 11.99 -18.18 -3.56
C LYS A 190 11.48 -18.18 -2.13
N ILE A 191 10.42 -17.43 -1.84
CA ILE A 191 9.91 -17.29 -0.47
C ILE A 191 8.97 -18.43 -0.09
N GLN A 192 8.21 -18.97 -1.07
CA GLN A 192 7.28 -20.07 -0.87
C GLN A 192 7.81 -21.21 0.00
N PRO A 193 8.96 -21.85 -0.30
CA PRO A 193 9.44 -23.00 0.47
C PRO A 193 9.82 -22.67 1.92
N LEU A 194 9.87 -21.38 2.28
CA LEU A 194 10.20 -20.90 3.62
C LEU A 194 8.94 -20.60 4.47
N LEU A 195 7.76 -20.48 3.86
CA LEU A 195 6.49 -20.12 4.51
C LEU A 195 5.77 -21.34 5.10
N LYS A 196 6.41 -22.00 6.07
CA LYS A 196 5.92 -23.25 6.70
C LYS A 196 5.11 -23.04 7.97
N ASP A 197 5.30 -21.91 8.64
CA ASP A 197 4.65 -21.61 9.91
C ASP A 197 3.64 -20.45 9.74
N PRO A 198 2.34 -20.76 9.62
CA PRO A 198 1.30 -19.75 9.47
C PRO A 198 1.10 -18.89 10.72
N GLY A 199 1.66 -19.26 11.87
CA GLY A 199 1.70 -18.43 13.08
C GLY A 199 2.81 -17.38 13.08
N ASN A 200 3.79 -17.49 12.17
CA ASN A 200 4.93 -16.59 12.09
C ASN A 200 4.74 -15.49 11.05
N VAL A 201 4.88 -15.81 9.76
CA VAL A 201 4.70 -14.85 8.67
C VAL A 201 3.78 -15.45 7.63
N ARG A 202 2.72 -14.71 7.28
CA ARG A 202 1.83 -15.02 6.15
C ARG A 202 2.04 -14.00 5.05
N VAL A 203 1.83 -14.42 3.79
CA VAL A 203 1.98 -13.56 2.62
C VAL A 203 0.70 -13.65 1.80
N VAL A 204 0.09 -12.50 1.50
CA VAL A 204 -1.09 -12.42 0.63
C VAL A 204 -0.75 -11.59 -0.60
N CYS A 205 -0.91 -12.18 -1.77
CA CYS A 205 -0.60 -11.56 -3.05
C CYS A 205 -1.89 -11.12 -3.74
N PHE A 206 -1.89 -9.89 -4.26
CA PHE A 206 -2.88 -9.38 -5.21
C PHE A 206 -2.13 -8.71 -6.36
N TYR A 207 -2.09 -9.40 -7.50
CA TYR A 207 -1.26 -9.00 -8.62
C TYR A 207 -2.06 -9.05 -9.92
N LYS A 208 -1.95 -8.00 -10.74
CA LYS A 208 -2.49 -7.98 -12.09
C LYS A 208 -1.33 -8.08 -13.07
N TYR A 209 -1.41 -9.02 -13.99
CA TYR A 209 -0.40 -9.19 -15.03
C TYR A 209 -0.52 -8.07 -16.06
N GLY A 210 0.62 -7.49 -16.45
CA GLY A 210 0.62 -6.28 -17.29
C GLY A 210 0.29 -6.53 -18.75
N LYS A 211 0.42 -5.49 -19.57
CA LYS A 211 0.18 -5.56 -21.02
C LYS A 211 1.38 -6.24 -21.69
N LYS A 212 1.12 -6.97 -22.76
CA LYS A 212 2.18 -7.46 -23.65
C LYS A 212 2.81 -6.26 -24.38
N PRO A 213 4.14 -6.09 -24.37
CA PRO A 213 4.81 -5.04 -25.15
C PRO A 213 4.48 -5.15 -26.64
N SER A 214 4.31 -4.00 -27.31
CA SER A 214 3.88 -3.94 -28.72
C SER A 214 4.93 -4.42 -29.72
N ASP A 215 6.23 -4.41 -29.35
CA ASP A 215 7.34 -4.55 -30.29
C ASP A 215 8.14 -5.87 -30.23
N GLU A 216 7.71 -6.90 -29.48
CA GLU A 216 8.43 -8.17 -29.43
C GLU A 216 7.63 -9.38 -29.94
N LYS A 217 8.27 -10.12 -30.86
CA LYS A 217 7.73 -11.34 -31.50
C LYS A 217 7.51 -12.51 -30.54
N ASN A 218 7.99 -12.44 -29.29
CA ASN A 218 7.76 -13.35 -28.15
C ASN A 218 8.26 -12.60 -26.92
N SER A 219 7.64 -12.57 -25.75
CA SER A 219 6.45 -13.20 -25.20
C SER A 219 6.21 -12.52 -23.85
N HIS A 220 4.97 -12.49 -23.38
CA HIS A 220 4.69 -12.37 -21.95
C HIS A 220 5.60 -13.34 -21.18
N PRO A 221 6.55 -12.88 -20.35
CA PRO A 221 7.48 -13.78 -19.67
C PRO A 221 6.90 -14.33 -18.36
N GLY A 222 5.74 -13.82 -17.92
CA GLY A 222 4.97 -14.39 -16.83
C GLY A 222 4.55 -15.83 -17.13
N LYS A 223 4.70 -16.70 -16.13
CA LYS A 223 4.49 -18.14 -16.18
C LYS A 223 3.10 -18.55 -15.72
N TYR A 224 2.57 -17.91 -14.69
CA TYR A 224 1.43 -18.46 -13.93
C TYR A 224 0.06 -17.88 -14.29
N ALA A 225 -0.02 -16.75 -15.00
CA ALA A 225 -1.27 -16.23 -15.56
C ALA A 225 -1.05 -15.41 -16.85
N ASP A 226 -2.13 -15.13 -17.57
CA ASP A 226 -2.10 -14.41 -18.85
C ASP A 226 -2.12 -12.88 -18.65
N PRO A 227 -1.66 -12.10 -19.65
CA PRO A 227 -1.79 -10.65 -19.63
C PRO A 227 -3.20 -10.16 -19.28
N GLY A 228 -3.31 -9.36 -18.23
CA GLY A 228 -4.56 -8.76 -17.74
C GLY A 228 -5.35 -9.61 -16.77
N ASP A 229 -4.90 -10.84 -16.48
CA ASP A 229 -5.45 -11.64 -15.39
C ASP A 229 -5.07 -11.03 -14.03
N ILE A 230 -5.95 -11.24 -13.05
CA ILE A 230 -5.68 -10.90 -11.65
C ILE A 230 -5.56 -12.19 -10.86
N VAL A 231 -4.57 -12.25 -9.97
CA VAL A 231 -4.41 -13.34 -9.02
C VAL A 231 -4.52 -12.79 -7.60
N TRP A 232 -5.34 -13.45 -6.77
CA TRP A 232 -5.46 -13.16 -5.35
C TRP A 232 -5.36 -14.45 -4.56
N PHE A 233 -4.27 -14.63 -3.81
CA PHE A 233 -4.04 -15.85 -3.06
C PHE A 233 -3.15 -15.62 -1.84
N GLU A 234 -3.26 -16.50 -0.85
CA GLU A 234 -2.24 -16.64 0.19
C GLU A 234 -1.10 -17.51 -0.33
N LEU A 235 0.13 -17.01 -0.25
CA LEU A 235 1.32 -17.78 -0.56
C LEU A 235 1.79 -18.51 0.70
N ASN A 236 1.90 -19.83 0.60
CA ASN A 236 2.45 -20.74 1.62
C ASN A 236 3.20 -21.90 0.97
N ASP A 237 3.89 -22.71 1.77
CA ASP A 237 4.71 -23.84 1.32
C ASP A 237 3.95 -24.93 0.54
N THR A 238 2.62 -24.93 0.60
CA THR A 238 1.74 -25.86 -0.15
C THR A 238 1.01 -25.25 -1.33
N THR A 239 1.16 -23.95 -1.57
CA THR A 239 0.46 -23.24 -2.65
C THR A 239 0.85 -23.82 -4.01
N ASN A 240 -0.12 -24.20 -4.84
CA ASN A 240 0.21 -24.62 -6.20
C ASN A 240 0.21 -23.39 -7.13
N LEU A 241 1.41 -22.86 -7.41
CA LEU A 241 1.57 -21.68 -8.28
C LEU A 241 1.00 -21.89 -9.68
N GLU A 242 1.03 -23.12 -10.23
CA GLU A 242 0.44 -23.44 -11.54
C GLU A 242 -1.10 -23.26 -11.56
N ASN A 243 -1.74 -23.21 -10.39
CA ASN A 243 -3.20 -23.11 -10.26
C ASN A 243 -3.68 -21.75 -9.73
N ILE A 244 -2.81 -20.79 -9.42
CA ILE A 244 -3.24 -19.51 -8.81
C ILE A 244 -4.17 -18.72 -9.73
N ARG A 245 -4.01 -18.88 -11.05
CA ARG A 245 -4.89 -18.30 -12.07
C ARG A 245 -6.35 -18.73 -11.87
N ASN A 246 -6.59 -19.95 -11.37
CA ASN A 246 -7.93 -20.48 -11.14
C ASN A 246 -8.65 -19.80 -9.96
N GLY A 247 -7.92 -19.09 -9.10
CA GLY A 247 -8.49 -18.28 -8.02
C GLY A 247 -8.87 -16.86 -8.45
N GLY A 248 -8.47 -16.43 -9.65
CA GLY A 248 -8.71 -15.08 -10.14
C GLY A 248 -10.03 -14.89 -10.87
N LEU A 249 -10.42 -13.64 -11.08
CA LEU A 249 -11.70 -13.25 -11.70
C LEU A 249 -11.92 -13.89 -13.07
N GLN A 250 -10.85 -14.00 -13.86
CA GLN A 250 -10.86 -14.66 -15.17
C GLN A 250 -11.36 -16.10 -15.14
N ALA A 251 -11.14 -16.85 -14.06
CA ALA A 251 -11.54 -18.26 -13.96
C ALA A 251 -13.07 -18.43 -13.85
N TYR A 252 -13.77 -17.36 -13.49
CA TYR A 252 -15.22 -17.33 -13.31
C TYR A 252 -15.96 -16.63 -14.47
N GLY A 253 -15.28 -16.37 -15.59
CA GLY A 253 -15.87 -15.73 -16.77
C GLY A 253 -15.93 -14.19 -16.72
N TYR A 254 -15.16 -13.58 -15.81
CA TYR A 254 -15.06 -12.13 -15.65
C TYR A 254 -13.76 -11.55 -16.23
N GLU A 255 -13.30 -12.06 -17.38
CA GLU A 255 -12.02 -11.64 -17.98
C GLU A 255 -12.01 -10.16 -18.40
N LYS A 256 -13.16 -9.61 -18.80
CA LYS A 256 -13.27 -8.21 -19.19
C LYS A 256 -13.21 -7.30 -17.98
N GLU A 257 -13.89 -7.67 -16.92
CA GLU A 257 -13.93 -6.98 -15.64
C GLU A 257 -12.56 -7.04 -14.98
N ALA A 258 -11.85 -8.16 -15.05
CA ALA A 258 -10.48 -8.28 -14.55
C ALA A 258 -9.54 -7.26 -15.22
N LYS A 259 -9.62 -7.13 -16.54
CA LYS A 259 -8.83 -6.15 -17.30
C LYS A 259 -9.23 -4.71 -17.00
N ALA A 260 -10.53 -4.45 -16.86
CA ALA A 260 -11.08 -3.14 -16.55
C ALA A 260 -10.90 -2.72 -15.08
N MET A 261 -10.70 -3.67 -14.17
CA MET A 261 -10.50 -3.38 -12.75
C MET A 261 -9.24 -2.53 -12.58
N LYS A 262 -9.39 -1.39 -11.90
CA LYS A 262 -8.30 -0.45 -11.66
C LYS A 262 -7.58 -0.83 -10.38
N LEU A 263 -6.31 -1.23 -10.51
CA LEU A 263 -5.45 -1.42 -9.35
C LEU A 263 -5.05 -0.10 -8.69
N CYS A 264 -5.03 0.97 -9.47
CA CYS A 264 -4.76 2.31 -8.98
C CYS A 264 -5.98 2.97 -8.31
N ASP A 265 -7.13 2.29 -8.20
CA ASP A 265 -8.29 2.83 -7.45
C ASP A 265 -8.06 2.66 -5.94
N PRO A 266 -8.14 3.75 -5.13
CA PRO A 266 -8.03 3.69 -3.68
C PRO A 266 -8.99 2.69 -3.02
N LYS A 267 -10.18 2.48 -3.59
CA LYS A 267 -11.17 1.52 -3.09
C LYS A 267 -10.71 0.09 -3.29
N THR A 268 -10.06 -0.22 -4.41
CA THR A 268 -9.47 -1.54 -4.65
C THR A 268 -8.37 -1.83 -3.63
N VAL A 269 -7.48 -0.86 -3.39
CA VAL A 269 -6.41 -0.98 -2.37
C VAL A 269 -7.01 -1.18 -0.98
N SER A 270 -8.00 -0.35 -0.60
CA SER A 270 -8.66 -0.45 0.71
C SER A 270 -9.36 -1.80 0.89
N ALA A 271 -10.10 -2.27 -0.13
CA ALA A 271 -10.79 -3.55 -0.10
C ALA A 271 -9.80 -4.72 0.02
N PHE A 272 -8.70 -4.67 -0.73
CA PHE A 272 -7.65 -5.68 -0.63
C PHE A 272 -7.05 -5.75 0.78
N ILE A 273 -6.65 -4.62 1.37
CA ILE A 273 -6.09 -4.57 2.73
C ILE A 273 -7.12 -5.10 3.74
N GLN A 274 -8.37 -4.62 3.66
CA GLN A 274 -9.43 -5.01 4.58
C GLN A 274 -9.70 -6.52 4.51
N ILE A 275 -10.00 -7.05 3.32
CA ILE A 275 -10.32 -8.47 3.13
C ILE A 275 -9.11 -9.35 3.48
N SER A 276 -7.90 -8.96 3.03
CA SER A 276 -6.68 -9.72 3.33
C SER A 276 -6.36 -9.76 4.82
N SER A 277 -6.63 -8.69 5.56
CA SER A 277 -6.45 -8.67 7.02
C SER A 277 -7.44 -9.57 7.77
N LEU A 278 -8.64 -9.79 7.20
CA LEU A 278 -9.66 -10.67 7.77
C LEU A 278 -9.34 -12.15 7.54
N VAL A 279 -8.89 -12.51 6.33
CA VAL A 279 -8.53 -13.90 5.98
C VAL A 279 -7.15 -14.30 6.50
N CYS A 280 -6.24 -13.32 6.59
CA CYS A 280 -4.89 -13.48 7.11
C CYS A 280 -4.62 -12.54 8.30
N PRO A 281 -5.27 -12.76 9.45
CA PRO A 281 -5.07 -11.88 10.60
C PRO A 281 -3.63 -11.98 11.12
N ALA A 282 -3.11 -10.86 11.62
CA ALA A 282 -1.78 -10.79 12.23
C ALA A 282 -1.70 -9.72 13.32
N GLU A 283 -0.67 -9.83 14.16
CA GLU A 283 -0.32 -8.79 15.13
C GLU A 283 0.25 -7.55 14.46
N GLN A 284 0.95 -7.73 13.34
CA GLN A 284 1.58 -6.66 12.56
C GLN A 284 1.31 -6.87 11.07
N TYR A 285 1.07 -5.77 10.35
CA TYR A 285 0.81 -5.79 8.91
C TYR A 285 1.87 -5.03 8.15
N VAL A 286 2.35 -5.61 7.05
CA VAL A 286 3.22 -4.95 6.08
C VAL A 286 2.45 -4.76 4.79
N PHE A 287 2.47 -3.56 4.22
CA PHE A 287 1.93 -3.30 2.89
C PHE A 287 3.07 -3.08 1.91
N SER A 288 3.34 -4.08 1.09
CA SER A 288 4.30 -4.04 0.00
C SER A 288 3.63 -3.65 -1.29
N ILE A 289 4.17 -2.62 -1.91
CA ILE A 289 3.75 -2.09 -3.20
C ILE A 289 4.79 -2.54 -4.22
N TRP A 290 4.33 -3.15 -5.31
CA TRP A 290 5.17 -3.72 -6.36
C TRP A 290 4.83 -3.13 -7.73
N GLY A 291 5.82 -2.55 -8.39
CA GLY A 291 5.72 -2.13 -9.78
C GLY A 291 6.48 -0.84 -10.09
N HIS A 292 5.99 -0.11 -11.07
CA HIS A 292 6.59 1.17 -11.44
C HIS A 292 6.17 2.28 -10.48
N GLY A 293 7.14 3.11 -10.10
CA GLY A 293 6.93 4.33 -9.34
C GLY A 293 7.63 5.49 -10.04
N THR A 294 7.01 6.67 -9.99
CA THR A 294 7.54 7.86 -10.66
C THR A 294 7.88 8.99 -9.68
N GLY A 295 7.64 8.80 -8.38
CA GLY A 295 7.74 9.83 -7.36
C GLY A 295 6.61 10.85 -7.48
N LEU A 296 6.73 12.00 -6.80
CA LEU A 296 5.77 13.10 -6.92
C LEU A 296 5.81 13.71 -8.33
N ASN A 297 4.67 13.80 -8.99
CA ASN A 297 4.44 14.68 -10.13
C ASN A 297 3.52 15.84 -9.72
N PRO A 298 4.07 17.05 -9.45
CA PRO A 298 3.28 18.16 -8.90
C PRO A 298 2.18 18.68 -9.81
N MET A 299 2.15 18.32 -11.09
CA MET A 299 1.10 18.76 -12.02
C MET A 299 -0.09 17.79 -12.08
N ASN A 300 0.09 16.55 -11.60
CA ASN A 300 -0.91 15.48 -11.70
C ASN A 300 -1.26 14.83 -10.35
N ASP A 301 -0.39 14.92 -9.35
CA ASP A 301 -0.65 14.43 -8.00
C ASP A 301 -1.33 15.51 -7.15
N VAL A 302 -2.66 15.60 -7.27
CA VAL A 302 -3.48 16.57 -6.53
C VAL A 302 -4.57 15.90 -5.69
N PRO A 303 -4.86 16.39 -4.47
CA PRO A 303 -5.94 15.83 -3.67
C PRO A 303 -7.30 15.96 -4.38
N GLY A 304 -8.13 14.92 -4.28
CA GLY A 304 -9.51 14.95 -4.76
C GLY A 304 -9.66 14.86 -6.29
N LYS A 305 -8.68 14.30 -7.01
CA LYS A 305 -8.66 14.24 -8.48
C LYS A 305 -9.92 13.62 -9.13
N TYR A 306 -10.65 12.76 -8.44
CA TYR A 306 -11.91 12.18 -8.94
C TYR A 306 -13.15 13.05 -8.73
N GLU A 307 -13.04 14.19 -8.05
CA GLU A 307 -14.13 15.16 -7.91
C GLU A 307 -14.29 16.03 -9.18
N ASP A 308 -13.28 16.05 -10.06
CA ASP A 308 -13.32 16.70 -11.37
C ASP A 308 -13.27 15.67 -12.52
N PRO A 309 -14.36 15.48 -13.30
CA PRO A 309 -14.40 14.57 -14.43
C PRO A 309 -13.37 14.87 -15.54
N ALA A 310 -12.86 16.11 -15.63
CA ALA A 310 -11.81 16.48 -16.58
C ALA A 310 -10.41 16.00 -16.16
N ALA A 311 -10.25 15.59 -14.89
CA ALA A 311 -8.97 15.18 -14.31
C ALA A 311 -8.69 13.66 -14.37
N ALA A 312 -9.62 12.87 -14.91
CA ALA A 312 -9.54 11.41 -14.89
C ALA A 312 -8.50 10.80 -15.85
N SER A 313 -7.84 11.59 -16.72
CA SER A 313 -6.97 11.09 -17.79
C SER A 313 -5.48 11.45 -17.66
N ALA A 314 -5.04 12.11 -16.58
CA ALA A 314 -3.65 12.54 -16.44
C ALA A 314 -3.09 12.11 -15.09
N THR A 315 -2.32 11.03 -15.03
CA THR A 315 -1.61 10.66 -13.80
C THR A 315 -0.26 10.01 -14.06
N ARG A 316 0.69 10.32 -13.18
CA ARG A 316 1.90 9.54 -12.89
C ARG A 316 2.09 9.55 -11.37
N GLY A 317 2.29 8.41 -10.72
CA GLY A 317 2.20 8.22 -9.27
C GLY A 317 2.95 6.97 -8.73
N VAL A 318 2.45 6.48 -7.59
CA VAL A 318 3.02 5.44 -6.72
C VAL A 318 2.94 4.04 -7.34
N ILE A 319 1.87 3.76 -8.09
CA ILE A 319 1.64 2.50 -8.82
C ILE A 319 0.97 2.84 -10.14
N ALA A 320 1.51 2.35 -11.25
CA ALA A 320 0.84 2.40 -12.56
C ALA A 320 0.03 1.12 -12.84
N ASP A 321 -1.19 1.28 -13.37
CA ASP A 321 -1.95 0.17 -13.97
C ASP A 321 -1.83 0.24 -15.50
N GLU A 322 -1.02 -0.66 -16.07
CA GLU A 322 -0.77 -0.66 -17.51
C GLU A 322 -2.04 -0.87 -18.34
N TRP A 323 -3.10 -1.47 -17.80
CA TRP A 323 -4.30 -1.77 -18.55
C TRP A 323 -5.26 -0.59 -18.71
N ASN A 324 -5.22 0.36 -17.78
CA ASN A 324 -6.17 1.47 -17.69
C ASN A 324 -5.46 2.79 -18.00
N GLU A 325 -5.41 3.18 -19.29
CA GLU A 325 -4.96 4.49 -19.84
C GLU A 325 -3.89 5.29 -19.05
N SER A 326 -2.86 4.64 -18.50
CA SER A 326 -1.82 5.28 -17.67
C SER A 326 -2.38 5.96 -16.42
N GLU A 327 -3.42 5.40 -15.81
CA GLU A 327 -3.91 5.81 -14.51
C GLU A 327 -2.99 5.29 -13.41
N GLU A 328 -2.53 6.17 -12.52
CA GLU A 328 -1.60 5.87 -11.45
C GLU A 328 -2.19 6.30 -10.09
N LEU A 329 -1.96 5.46 -9.07
CA LEU A 329 -2.35 5.75 -7.69
C LEU A 329 -1.43 6.82 -7.15
N ASP A 330 -1.94 7.95 -6.68
CA ASP A 330 -1.09 8.98 -6.07
C ASP A 330 -0.91 8.76 -4.56
N MET A 331 -0.07 9.59 -3.93
CA MET A 331 0.24 9.48 -2.50
C MET A 331 -0.92 9.85 -1.57
N TYR A 332 -1.81 10.76 -1.96
CA TYR A 332 -2.99 11.13 -1.16
C TYR A 332 -4.03 10.02 -1.18
N GLU A 333 -4.17 9.39 -2.33
CA GLU A 333 -5.01 8.24 -2.57
C GLU A 333 -4.55 7.01 -1.82
N LEU A 334 -3.26 6.71 -1.86
CA LEU A 334 -2.68 5.65 -1.04
C LEU A 334 -2.92 5.92 0.45
N SER A 335 -2.71 7.15 0.91
CA SER A 335 -2.99 7.56 2.29
C SER A 335 -4.47 7.33 2.65
N THR A 336 -5.37 7.71 1.75
CA THR A 336 -6.82 7.53 1.91
C THR A 336 -7.22 6.06 1.94
N ALA A 337 -6.67 5.24 1.04
CA ALA A 337 -6.94 3.81 0.96
C ALA A 337 -6.51 3.08 2.24
N ILE A 338 -5.30 3.33 2.73
CA ILE A 338 -4.78 2.71 3.96
C ILE A 338 -5.66 3.11 5.16
N ARG A 339 -6.04 4.38 5.28
CA ARG A 339 -6.94 4.86 6.36
C ARG A 339 -8.32 4.23 6.27
N SER A 340 -8.84 4.08 5.05
CA SER A 340 -10.18 3.53 4.80
C SER A 340 -10.25 2.02 5.04
N ALA A 341 -9.13 1.31 4.96
CA ALA A 341 -9.07 -0.12 5.22
C ALA A 341 -9.33 -0.50 6.69
N GLY A 342 -9.37 0.48 7.61
CA GLY A 342 -9.70 0.26 9.02
C GLY A 342 -8.57 -0.33 9.86
N LEU A 343 -7.36 -0.47 9.32
CA LEU A 343 -6.18 -0.79 10.12
C LEU A 343 -5.75 0.44 10.92
N SER A 344 -5.58 0.28 12.23
CA SER A 344 -5.18 1.40 13.11
C SER A 344 -3.82 1.97 12.73
N ARG A 345 -2.90 1.11 12.26
CA ARG A 345 -1.55 1.42 11.81
C ARG A 345 -0.90 0.22 11.14
N LEU A 346 -0.12 0.43 10.09
CA LEU A 346 0.76 -0.59 9.51
C LEU A 346 2.07 -0.66 10.30
N ASN A 347 2.73 -1.81 10.31
CA ASN A 347 4.12 -1.85 10.77
C ASN A 347 5.04 -1.20 9.74
N THR A 348 4.95 -1.66 8.49
CA THR A 348 5.82 -1.20 7.40
C THR A 348 5.03 -0.94 6.12
N ILE A 349 5.33 0.16 5.44
CA ILE A 349 5.02 0.32 4.01
C ILE A 349 6.33 0.06 3.25
N PHE A 350 6.32 -0.93 2.36
CA PHE A 350 7.49 -1.37 1.61
C PHE A 350 7.31 -1.01 0.14
N PHE A 351 8.08 -0.05 -0.35
CA PHE A 351 8.05 0.33 -1.76
C PHE A 351 9.07 -0.47 -2.55
N HIS A 352 8.61 -1.42 -3.36
CA HIS A 352 9.40 -2.09 -4.41
C HIS A 352 9.27 -1.32 -5.74
N ASN A 353 9.32 0.01 -5.67
CA ASN A 353 9.10 0.91 -6.79
C ASN A 353 10.14 2.04 -6.73
N CYS A 354 10.44 2.64 -7.88
CA CYS A 354 11.42 3.72 -8.02
C CYS A 354 10.93 5.04 -7.37
N LEU A 355 11.88 5.89 -6.96
CA LEU A 355 11.66 7.32 -6.63
C LEU A 355 10.68 7.60 -5.47
N MET A 356 10.40 6.61 -4.62
CA MET A 356 9.49 6.72 -3.47
C MET A 356 10.14 7.37 -2.24
N GLY A 357 11.47 7.51 -2.23
CA GLY A 357 12.28 8.15 -1.20
C GLY A 357 12.30 9.67 -1.27
N ASN A 358 11.17 10.30 -1.60
CA ASN A 358 11.03 11.76 -1.69
C ASN A 358 10.26 12.34 -0.49
N MET A 359 10.68 13.50 0.01
CA MET A 359 10.12 14.11 1.22
C MET A 359 8.65 14.45 1.09
N GLU A 360 8.19 14.84 -0.09
CA GLU A 360 6.80 15.18 -0.34
C GLU A 360 5.86 13.98 -0.16
N THR A 361 6.22 12.82 -0.74
CA THR A 361 5.50 11.55 -0.58
C THR A 361 5.60 11.02 0.84
N LEU A 362 6.81 10.94 1.40
CA LEU A 362 7.00 10.37 2.74
C LEU A 362 6.35 11.21 3.83
N THR A 363 6.25 12.53 3.64
CA THR A 363 5.50 13.41 4.55
C THR A 363 4.00 13.10 4.51
N GLU A 364 3.43 12.80 3.34
CA GLU A 364 2.00 12.48 3.23
C GLU A 364 1.64 11.16 3.92
N LEU A 365 2.54 10.18 3.83
CA LEU A 365 2.37 8.86 4.43
C LEU A 365 2.78 8.80 5.91
N ARG A 366 3.32 9.89 6.47
CA ARG A 366 3.79 9.92 7.86
C ARG A 366 2.63 9.62 8.81
N GLY A 367 2.85 8.68 9.71
CA GLY A 367 1.86 8.25 10.70
C GLY A 367 0.94 7.11 10.26
N LEU A 368 1.00 6.66 9.00
CA LEU A 368 0.28 5.46 8.53
C LEU A 368 1.00 4.16 8.90
N SER A 369 2.32 4.22 9.05
CA SER A 369 3.15 3.09 9.45
C SER A 369 4.21 3.47 10.49
N ASP A 370 4.83 2.49 11.14
CA ASP A 370 6.05 2.70 11.96
C ASP A 370 7.29 2.92 11.09
N TYR A 371 7.36 2.15 10.00
CA TYR A 371 8.48 2.15 9.08
C TYR A 371 8.04 2.36 7.64
N ILE A 372 8.91 2.98 6.86
CA ILE A 372 8.85 2.96 5.40
C ILE A 372 10.17 2.41 4.86
N VAL A 373 10.12 1.54 3.86
CA VAL A 373 11.29 1.13 3.08
C VAL A 373 11.17 1.69 1.67
N ALA A 374 12.13 2.53 1.25
CA ALA A 374 12.05 3.26 -0.02
C ALA A 374 13.43 3.58 -0.62
N SER A 375 13.45 3.84 -1.93
CA SER A 375 14.60 4.32 -2.71
C SER A 375 14.33 5.73 -3.21
N ALA A 376 15.31 6.62 -3.10
CA ALA A 376 15.26 7.93 -3.76
C ALA A 376 15.70 7.85 -5.25
N HIS A 377 16.43 6.80 -5.64
CA HIS A 377 16.85 6.52 -7.01
C HIS A 377 15.83 5.65 -7.80
N LEU A 378 16.15 5.43 -9.07
CA LEU A 378 15.61 4.31 -9.83
C LEU A 378 16.03 2.99 -9.16
N LEU A 379 15.06 2.13 -8.85
CA LEU A 379 15.32 0.88 -8.16
C LEU A 379 15.72 -0.20 -9.17
N SER A 380 16.95 -0.69 -9.07
CA SER A 380 17.34 -1.94 -9.74
C SER A 380 17.10 -3.11 -8.77
N SER A 381 16.18 -4.03 -9.08
CA SER A 381 15.94 -5.22 -8.26
C SER A 381 15.30 -6.36 -9.06
N GLY A 382 15.82 -7.57 -8.86
CA GLY A 382 15.26 -8.83 -9.37
C GLY A 382 14.32 -9.51 -8.37
N GLY A 383 13.67 -8.73 -7.50
CA GLY A 383 12.75 -9.22 -6.45
C GLY A 383 13.41 -9.66 -5.16
N GLU A 384 14.75 -9.71 -5.11
CA GLU A 384 15.51 -10.13 -3.92
C GLU A 384 15.28 -9.25 -2.69
N LEU A 385 14.97 -7.96 -2.85
CA LEU A 385 14.70 -7.06 -1.74
C LEU A 385 13.48 -7.54 -0.92
N LEU A 386 12.33 -7.74 -1.57
CA LEU A 386 11.13 -8.22 -0.87
C LEU A 386 11.32 -9.66 -0.34
N THR A 387 11.98 -10.53 -1.12
CA THR A 387 12.29 -11.90 -0.70
C THR A 387 13.10 -11.93 0.59
N GLU A 388 14.21 -11.20 0.63
CA GLU A 388 15.10 -11.20 1.79
C GLU A 388 14.52 -10.40 2.96
N TYR A 389 13.63 -9.43 2.72
CA TYR A 389 12.83 -8.81 3.77
C TYR A 389 11.89 -9.82 4.45
N VAL A 390 11.06 -10.54 3.69
CA VAL A 390 10.12 -11.53 4.25
C VAL A 390 10.88 -12.67 4.93
N ARG A 391 12.00 -13.11 4.34
CA ARG A 391 12.89 -14.08 4.97
C ARG A 391 13.50 -13.55 6.26
N GLY A 392 13.91 -12.30 6.29
CA GLY A 392 14.37 -11.61 7.49
C GLY A 392 13.28 -11.59 8.58
N LEU A 393 12.03 -11.31 8.23
CA LEU A 393 10.91 -11.37 9.18
C LEU A 393 10.71 -12.77 9.75
N LEU A 394 10.80 -13.82 8.91
CA LEU A 394 10.72 -15.21 9.36
C LEU A 394 11.81 -15.54 10.39
N GLU A 395 13.05 -15.12 10.12
CA GLU A 395 14.25 -15.48 10.91
C GLU A 395 14.46 -14.60 12.16
N LYS A 396 14.16 -13.30 12.07
CA LYS A 396 14.48 -12.29 13.10
C LYS A 396 13.29 -11.82 13.90
N GLY A 397 12.12 -11.81 13.27
CA GLY A 397 10.87 -11.49 13.93
C GLY A 397 10.60 -10.05 14.27
N ASN A 398 11.41 -9.13 13.73
CA ASN A 398 11.14 -7.71 13.76
C ASN A 398 11.69 -7.05 12.49
N THR A 399 11.12 -5.91 12.14
CA THR A 399 11.42 -5.19 10.90
C THR A 399 12.85 -4.66 10.82
N GLU A 400 13.41 -4.14 11.91
CA GLU A 400 14.75 -3.56 11.90
C GLU A 400 15.80 -4.62 11.57
N ASP A 401 15.81 -5.72 12.32
CA ASP A 401 16.74 -6.83 12.08
C ASP A 401 16.48 -7.53 10.74
N ALA A 402 15.22 -7.61 10.30
CA ALA A 402 14.86 -8.16 8.99
C ALA A 402 15.48 -7.35 7.85
N VAL A 403 15.41 -6.01 7.92
CA VAL A 403 16.02 -5.14 6.90
C VAL A 403 17.54 -5.11 7.00
N ALA A 404 18.11 -5.14 8.21
CA ALA A 404 19.56 -5.27 8.37
C ALA A 404 20.10 -6.52 7.64
N GLN A 405 19.43 -7.65 7.85
CA GLN A 405 19.78 -8.91 7.21
C GLN A 405 19.49 -8.91 5.70
N MET A 406 18.40 -8.28 5.27
CA MET A 406 18.10 -8.06 3.86
C MET A 406 19.27 -7.35 3.18
N PHE A 407 19.71 -6.20 3.71
CA PHE A 407 20.83 -5.44 3.15
C PHE A 407 22.13 -6.21 3.13
N GLU A 408 22.45 -6.97 4.18
CA GLU A 408 23.64 -7.84 4.21
C GLU A 408 23.64 -8.86 3.07
N ARG A 409 22.47 -9.45 2.78
CA ARG A 409 22.34 -10.54 1.79
C ARG A 409 22.23 -10.06 0.35
N VAL A 410 21.55 -8.95 0.11
CA VAL A 410 21.35 -8.44 -1.25
C VAL A 410 22.59 -7.72 -1.78
N ARG A 411 23.39 -7.08 -0.91
CA ARG A 411 24.52 -6.22 -1.30
C ARG A 411 25.43 -6.83 -2.39
N PRO A 412 25.89 -8.09 -2.33
CA PRO A 412 26.76 -8.65 -3.36
C PRO A 412 26.14 -8.67 -4.77
N ALA A 413 24.83 -8.92 -4.88
CA ALA A 413 24.13 -8.92 -6.16
C ALA A 413 23.69 -7.51 -6.56
N TRP A 414 23.33 -6.70 -5.57
CA TRP A 414 22.78 -5.37 -5.76
C TRP A 414 23.86 -4.35 -6.19
N ASP A 415 25.09 -4.48 -5.69
CA ASP A 415 26.22 -3.66 -6.16
C ASP A 415 26.47 -3.84 -7.67
N GLN A 416 26.16 -5.01 -8.23
CA GLN A 416 26.30 -5.31 -9.65
C GLN A 416 25.05 -4.96 -10.48
N SER A 417 23.88 -4.84 -9.84
CA SER A 417 22.62 -4.59 -10.57
C SER A 417 22.51 -3.15 -11.10
N TYR A 418 23.43 -2.26 -10.71
CA TYR A 418 23.53 -0.90 -11.25
C TYR A 418 24.65 -0.76 -12.29
N HIS A 419 25.13 -1.88 -12.84
CA HIS A 419 26.05 -1.94 -13.97
C HIS A 419 25.33 -2.45 -15.22
N ASP A 420 25.11 -1.57 -16.20
CA ASP A 420 24.60 -1.96 -17.50
C ASP A 420 25.76 -2.09 -18.49
N ILE A 421 25.77 -3.17 -19.27
CA ILE A 421 26.74 -3.40 -20.34
C ILE A 421 25.95 -3.51 -21.65
N GLU A 422 26.11 -2.52 -22.53
CA GLU A 422 25.50 -2.49 -23.86
C GLU A 422 26.57 -2.57 -24.94
N GLU A 423 26.24 -3.09 -26.12
CA GLU A 423 27.09 -3.01 -27.31
C GLU A 423 26.54 -1.93 -28.25
N ASP A 424 27.26 -0.81 -28.36
CA ASP A 424 26.95 0.28 -29.31
C ASP A 424 27.97 0.28 -30.45
N ASN A 425 27.53 0.02 -31.68
CA ASN A 425 28.36 0.00 -32.89
C ASN A 425 29.62 -0.90 -32.81
N GLY A 426 29.53 -2.05 -32.13
CA GLY A 426 30.66 -2.97 -31.96
C GLY A 426 31.62 -2.59 -30.83
N GLN A 427 31.25 -1.63 -29.98
CA GLN A 427 31.98 -1.27 -28.76
C GLN A 427 31.14 -1.60 -27.54
N ILE A 428 31.78 -2.19 -26.53
CA ILE A 428 31.18 -2.38 -25.22
C ILE A 428 31.11 -1.01 -24.53
N VAL A 429 29.90 -0.58 -24.21
CA VAL A 429 29.58 0.59 -23.41
C VAL A 429 29.12 0.10 -22.05
N GLU A 430 29.93 0.35 -21.03
CA GLU A 430 29.55 0.11 -19.65
C GLU A 430 28.95 1.41 -19.08
N SER A 431 27.76 1.32 -18.50
CA SER A 431 27.13 2.40 -17.76
C SER A 431 26.91 1.98 -16.32
N TRP A 432 27.28 2.88 -15.41
CA TRP A 432 27.30 2.64 -13.98
C TRP A 432 26.39 3.67 -13.32
N LYS A 433 25.38 3.20 -12.59
CA LYS A 433 24.37 4.04 -11.93
C LYS A 433 24.54 3.99 -10.41
N ASN A 434 24.10 5.04 -9.73
CA ASN A 434 23.99 5.04 -8.28
C ASN A 434 22.61 4.52 -7.87
N GLY A 435 22.52 4.01 -6.65
CA GLY A 435 21.30 3.47 -6.09
C GLY A 435 21.28 3.60 -4.57
N ASP A 436 20.09 3.57 -4.00
CA ASP A 436 19.91 3.62 -2.55
C ASP A 436 18.65 2.88 -2.11
N TYR A 437 18.66 2.36 -0.88
CA TYR A 437 17.46 1.81 -0.26
C TYR A 437 17.56 1.94 1.25
N LYS A 438 16.48 2.39 1.89
CA LYS A 438 16.50 2.89 3.27
C LYS A 438 15.33 2.36 4.07
N LEU A 439 15.59 1.93 5.31
CA LEU A 439 14.58 1.75 6.34
C LEU A 439 14.46 3.04 7.16
N ILE A 440 13.27 3.63 7.14
CA ILE A 440 12.99 4.96 7.69
C ILE A 440 11.98 4.83 8.82
N ARG A 441 12.31 5.33 10.02
CA ARG A 441 11.35 5.53 11.12
C ARG A 441 10.47 6.73 10.81
N THR A 442 9.18 6.49 10.55
CA THR A 442 8.25 7.58 10.16
C THR A 442 8.06 8.61 11.28
N ALA A 443 8.13 8.18 12.54
CA ALA A 443 8.03 9.05 13.72
C ALA A 443 9.19 10.07 13.85
N LYS A 444 10.24 9.92 13.03
CA LYS A 444 11.41 10.81 13.00
C LYS A 444 11.40 11.78 11.82
N LEU A 445 10.43 11.67 10.90
CA LEU A 445 10.31 12.58 9.76
C LEU A 445 10.04 14.04 10.18
N ASP A 446 9.35 14.28 11.29
CA ASP A 446 9.04 15.65 11.76
C ASP A 446 10.29 16.49 12.04
N ALA A 447 11.39 15.87 12.46
CA ALA A 447 12.66 16.55 12.66
C ALA A 447 13.29 17.01 11.33
N ILE A 448 13.20 16.17 10.30
CA ILE A 448 13.66 16.49 8.94
C ILE A 448 12.78 17.61 8.36
N ILE A 449 11.46 17.51 8.49
CA ILE A 449 10.50 18.53 8.04
C ILE A 449 10.78 19.88 8.73
N SER A 450 11.05 19.86 10.04
CA SER A 450 11.38 21.08 10.80
C SER A 450 12.69 21.73 10.35
N ALA A 451 13.71 20.92 10.03
CA ALA A 451 14.98 21.42 9.47
C ALA A 451 14.79 21.97 8.05
N ALA A 452 14.02 21.28 7.19
CA ALA A 452 13.70 21.72 5.84
C ALA A 452 12.92 23.05 5.84
N LYS A 453 12.00 23.25 6.79
CA LYS A 453 11.33 24.55 6.99
C LYS A 453 12.35 25.67 7.23
N ARG A 454 13.26 25.46 8.19
CA ARG A 454 14.28 26.46 8.54
C ARG A 454 15.21 26.73 7.35
N LEU A 455 15.54 25.70 6.58
CA LEU A 455 16.33 25.82 5.36
C LEU A 455 15.61 26.71 4.33
N ALA A 456 14.33 26.47 4.05
CA ALA A 456 13.53 27.30 3.14
C ALA A 456 13.43 28.76 3.60
N ASP A 457 13.13 28.99 4.88
CA ASP A 457 13.06 30.34 5.46
C ASP A 457 14.41 31.07 5.33
N ARG A 458 15.53 30.37 5.59
CA ARG A 458 16.87 30.95 5.51
C ARG A 458 17.31 31.22 4.07
N LEU A 459 16.99 30.32 3.13
CA LEU A 459 17.20 30.53 1.70
C LEU A 459 16.54 31.82 1.23
N LEU A 460 15.25 32.01 1.54
CA LEU A 460 14.50 33.22 1.19
C LEU A 460 15.10 34.49 1.80
N ALA A 461 15.58 34.42 3.04
CA ALA A 461 16.20 35.56 3.71
C ALA A 461 17.55 35.95 3.08
N LEU A 462 18.35 34.98 2.66
CA LEU A 462 19.69 35.21 2.12
C LEU A 462 19.71 35.52 0.62
N TYR A 463 18.77 34.97 -0.16
CA TYR A 463 18.79 35.05 -1.62
C TYR A 463 18.94 36.47 -2.18
N PRO A 464 18.28 37.52 -1.65
CA PRO A 464 18.45 38.89 -2.15
C PRO A 464 19.89 39.44 -2.03
N THR A 465 20.71 38.87 -1.15
CA THR A 465 22.06 39.37 -0.83
C THR A 465 23.19 38.38 -1.14
N GLN A 466 22.88 37.08 -1.23
CA GLN A 466 23.84 36.00 -1.45
C GLN A 466 23.48 35.10 -2.63
N ARG A 467 22.78 35.66 -3.62
CA ARG A 467 22.32 34.93 -4.79
C ARG A 467 23.41 34.09 -5.47
N GLU A 468 24.57 34.68 -5.77
CA GLU A 468 25.63 33.97 -6.52
C GLU A 468 26.10 32.70 -5.80
N ALA A 469 26.24 32.76 -4.47
CA ALA A 469 26.61 31.61 -3.64
C ALA A 469 25.52 30.53 -3.64
N ILE A 470 24.25 30.94 -3.47
CA ILE A 470 23.11 30.02 -3.44
C ILE A 470 22.88 29.38 -4.82
N ASP A 471 22.98 30.15 -5.90
CA ASP A 471 22.88 29.68 -7.28
C ASP A 471 24.00 28.67 -7.59
N LYS A 472 25.22 28.91 -7.10
CA LYS A 472 26.32 27.95 -7.22
C LYS A 472 26.04 26.65 -6.46
N ALA A 473 25.61 26.71 -5.20
CA ALA A 473 25.22 25.51 -4.44
C ALA A 473 24.08 24.73 -5.14
N THR A 474 23.08 25.44 -5.66
CA THR A 474 21.93 24.86 -6.39
C THR A 474 22.33 24.21 -7.71
N LYS A 475 23.45 24.60 -8.31
CA LYS A 475 24.01 23.98 -9.51
C LYS A 475 24.87 22.75 -9.21
N GLU A 476 25.46 22.69 -8.02
CA GLU A 476 26.36 21.61 -7.60
C GLU A 476 25.63 20.48 -6.87
N VAL A 477 24.40 20.70 -6.38
CA VAL A 477 23.63 19.69 -5.64
C VAL A 477 23.35 18.43 -6.46
N TYR A 478 23.52 17.28 -5.81
CA TYR A 478 23.26 15.96 -6.36
C TYR A 478 21.79 15.77 -6.74
N ARG A 479 21.58 15.21 -7.93
CA ARG A 479 20.28 14.90 -8.49
C ARG A 479 20.10 13.38 -8.61
N PHE A 480 19.02 12.86 -8.06
CA PHE A 480 18.73 11.41 -8.00
C PHE A 480 18.35 10.79 -9.34
N ASN A 481 17.84 11.59 -10.29
CA ASN A 481 17.47 11.10 -11.61
C ASN A 481 17.63 12.21 -12.65
N THR A 482 18.30 11.87 -13.75
CA THR A 482 18.23 12.62 -15.00
C THR A 482 17.60 11.75 -16.07
N TYR A 483 16.40 12.12 -16.53
CA TYR A 483 15.87 11.50 -17.75
C TYR A 483 16.84 11.79 -18.91
N ILE A 484 17.25 10.71 -19.57
CA ILE A 484 18.07 10.70 -20.78
C ILE A 484 17.45 11.67 -21.78
N GLN A 485 18.22 12.69 -22.21
CA GLN A 485 17.83 13.51 -23.36
C GLN A 485 17.40 12.58 -24.48
N ASN A 486 16.11 12.57 -24.82
CA ASN A 486 15.68 11.82 -25.98
C ASN A 486 16.34 12.49 -27.19
N LYS A 487 17.42 11.87 -27.71
CA LYS A 487 18.22 12.37 -28.84
C LYS A 487 17.35 12.64 -30.08
N GLN A 488 16.12 12.10 -30.12
CA GLN A 488 15.18 12.23 -31.23
C GLN A 488 14.18 13.38 -31.06
N SER A 489 14.05 14.01 -29.88
CA SER A 489 13.12 15.14 -29.64
C SER A 489 13.58 16.06 -28.49
N PRO A 490 14.50 17.00 -28.74
CA PRO A 490 15.02 17.93 -27.74
C PRO A 490 13.95 18.82 -27.10
N GLU A 491 12.95 19.29 -27.86
CA GLU A 491 11.85 20.11 -27.34
C GLU A 491 10.96 19.37 -26.32
N LYS A 492 10.71 18.07 -26.50
CA LYS A 492 9.99 17.25 -25.51
C LYS A 492 10.84 16.99 -24.26
N SER A 493 12.16 16.88 -24.43
CA SER A 493 13.12 16.66 -23.33
C SER A 493 13.12 17.76 -22.28
N ILE A 494 12.81 19.00 -22.66
CA ILE A 494 12.77 20.13 -21.71
C ILE A 494 11.63 19.95 -20.71
N VAL A 495 10.41 19.66 -21.18
CA VAL A 495 9.22 19.44 -20.33
C VAL A 495 9.43 18.22 -19.40
N PHE A 496 9.99 17.13 -19.91
CA PHE A 496 10.26 15.91 -19.11
C PHE A 496 11.36 16.08 -18.05
N THR A 497 12.36 16.93 -18.29
CA THR A 497 13.40 17.24 -17.29
C THR A 497 12.82 17.90 -16.03
N TYR A 498 11.65 18.53 -16.16
CA TYR A 498 10.94 19.22 -15.07
C TYR A 498 9.94 18.34 -14.32
N MET A 499 9.61 17.17 -14.87
CA MET A 499 8.73 16.19 -14.21
C MET A 499 9.44 15.41 -13.09
N PHE A 500 10.78 15.42 -13.05
CA PHE A 500 11.58 14.71 -12.04
C PHE A 500 12.55 15.66 -11.30
N PRO A 501 12.04 16.53 -10.42
CA PRO A 501 12.81 17.56 -9.73
C PRO A 501 13.53 17.04 -8.47
N PHE A 502 14.00 15.79 -8.42
CA PHE A 502 14.45 15.14 -7.19
C PHE A 502 15.95 15.36 -6.89
N PHE A 503 16.25 16.11 -5.82
CA PHE A 503 17.62 16.44 -5.39
C PHE A 503 17.86 16.05 -3.94
N ASP A 504 19.12 15.76 -3.59
CA ASP A 504 19.49 15.39 -2.22
C ASP A 504 19.38 16.57 -1.26
N LEU A 505 18.51 16.44 -0.25
CA LEU A 505 18.19 17.51 0.67
C LEU A 505 19.36 17.85 1.61
N ALA A 506 20.12 16.83 2.06
CA ALA A 506 21.26 17.06 2.94
C ALA A 506 22.46 17.65 2.19
N ASP A 507 22.77 17.10 1.01
CA ASP A 507 23.82 17.64 0.15
C ASP A 507 23.55 19.11 -0.21
N TYR A 508 22.29 19.46 -0.48
CA TYR A 508 21.93 20.85 -0.72
C TYR A 508 22.27 21.75 0.46
N ALA A 509 21.95 21.33 1.69
CA ALA A 509 22.27 22.07 2.90
C ALA A 509 23.78 22.19 3.14
N HIS A 510 24.55 21.14 2.86
CA HIS A 510 26.01 21.15 2.95
C HIS A 510 26.63 22.14 1.96
N LEU A 511 26.19 22.12 0.70
CA LEU A 511 26.66 23.04 -0.34
C LEU A 511 26.27 24.49 -0.02
N LEU A 512 25.04 24.73 0.45
CA LEU A 512 24.60 26.05 0.89
C LEU A 512 25.47 26.57 2.03
N THR A 513 25.81 25.73 3.00
CA THR A 513 26.72 26.07 4.11
C THR A 513 28.10 26.47 3.58
N LYS A 514 28.67 25.66 2.70
CA LYS A 514 30.00 25.89 2.10
C LYS A 514 30.05 27.19 1.30
N GLU A 515 29.06 27.43 0.44
CA GLU A 515 29.10 28.54 -0.51
C GLU A 515 28.68 29.88 0.13
N THR A 516 27.74 29.88 1.09
CA THR A 516 27.29 31.10 1.77
C THR A 516 28.18 31.48 2.96
N GLY A 517 28.84 30.50 3.59
CA GLY A 517 29.55 30.71 4.86
C GLY A 517 28.63 31.14 6.02
N ASP A 518 27.31 30.96 5.87
CA ASP A 518 26.32 31.42 6.83
C ASP A 518 26.24 30.50 8.06
N ALA A 519 26.37 31.07 9.26
CA ALA A 519 26.37 30.30 10.50
C ALA A 519 25.02 29.64 10.81
N GLU A 520 23.91 30.25 10.39
CA GLU A 520 22.58 29.66 10.57
C GLU A 520 22.35 28.52 9.58
N MET A 521 22.79 28.65 8.32
CA MET A 521 22.83 27.53 7.37
C MET A 521 23.65 26.35 7.90
N ALA A 522 24.83 26.61 8.47
CA ALA A 522 25.66 25.56 9.06
C ALA A 522 24.94 24.82 10.21
N ALA A 523 24.22 25.55 11.06
CA ALA A 523 23.43 24.95 12.13
C ALA A 523 22.24 24.13 11.59
N ILE A 524 21.53 24.64 10.57
CA ILE A 524 20.44 23.92 9.91
C ILE A 524 20.95 22.63 9.27
N SER A 525 22.09 22.68 8.58
CA SER A 525 22.72 21.52 7.94
C SER A 525 23.08 20.45 8.97
N ALA A 526 23.66 20.83 10.11
CA ALA A 526 24.00 19.89 11.19
C ALA A 526 22.74 19.27 11.85
N ASP A 527 21.67 20.05 12.01
CA ASP A 527 20.39 19.54 12.50
C ASP A 527 19.75 18.56 11.53
N LEU A 528 19.88 18.81 10.22
CA LEU A 528 19.40 17.92 9.17
C LEU A 528 20.18 16.59 9.16
N ASP A 529 21.50 16.62 9.27
CA ASP A 529 22.35 15.41 9.41
C ASP A 529 21.98 14.59 10.65
N LYS A 530 21.69 15.26 11.77
CA LYS A 530 21.21 14.60 12.97
C LYS A 530 19.83 13.97 12.73
N ALA A 531 18.91 14.69 12.10
CA ALA A 531 17.56 14.20 11.83
C ALA A 531 17.57 12.97 10.91
N PHE A 532 18.37 12.98 9.83
CA PHE A 532 18.52 11.81 8.95
C PHE A 532 19.14 10.62 9.66
N ARG A 533 20.19 10.81 10.47
CA ARG A 533 20.78 9.72 11.29
C ARG A 533 19.81 9.10 12.29
N GLU A 534 18.89 9.89 12.84
CA GLU A 534 17.85 9.37 13.73
C GLU A 534 16.71 8.67 12.98
N ALA A 535 16.41 9.11 11.75
CA ALA A 535 15.35 8.55 10.93
C ALA A 535 15.76 7.26 10.22
N PHE A 536 16.99 7.18 9.69
CA PHE A 536 17.48 6.00 8.98
C PHE A 536 17.99 4.96 9.97
N VAL A 537 17.27 3.85 10.06
CA VAL A 537 17.66 2.72 10.93
C VAL A 537 18.75 1.92 10.26
N HIS A 538 18.52 1.58 9.00
CA HIS A 538 19.44 0.88 8.13
C HIS A 538 19.31 1.48 6.74
N TYR A 539 20.41 1.50 6.01
CA TYR A 539 20.42 1.92 4.61
C TYR A 539 21.58 1.24 3.89
N VAL A 540 21.47 1.20 2.57
CA VAL A 540 22.51 0.75 1.66
C VAL A 540 22.56 1.71 0.49
N ASP A 541 23.77 2.06 0.09
CA ASP A 541 24.06 2.93 -1.03
C ASP A 541 24.97 2.16 -2.00
N VAL A 542 24.69 2.29 -3.29
CA VAL A 542 25.54 1.86 -4.39
C VAL A 542 26.05 3.12 -5.08
N SER A 543 27.36 3.28 -5.15
CA SER A 543 28.00 4.45 -5.74
C SER A 543 29.12 4.03 -6.66
N THR A 544 29.03 4.40 -7.93
CA THR A 544 29.83 3.77 -9.00
C THR A 544 30.60 4.79 -9.85
N ASN A 545 30.55 6.08 -9.51
CA ASN A 545 31.21 7.16 -10.26
C ASN A 545 32.04 8.12 -9.37
N GLU A 546 32.85 8.99 -10.01
CA GLU A 546 33.67 10.00 -9.32
C GLU A 546 32.85 11.10 -8.61
N GLN A 547 31.54 11.20 -8.89
CA GLN A 547 30.60 12.18 -8.32
C GLN A 547 29.74 11.54 -7.21
N HIS A 548 30.41 10.98 -6.20
CA HIS A 548 29.74 10.32 -5.08
C HIS A 548 29.50 11.27 -3.91
N LEU A 549 28.36 11.06 -3.24
CA LEU A 549 28.17 11.50 -1.87
C LEU A 549 28.64 10.40 -0.93
N ASP A 550 29.07 10.74 0.28
CA ASP A 550 29.39 9.75 1.31
C ASP A 550 28.17 8.85 1.59
N HIS A 551 26.98 9.46 1.63
CA HIS A 551 25.68 8.79 1.77
C HIS A 551 24.59 9.60 1.06
N TYR A 552 23.62 8.92 0.45
CA TYR A 552 22.42 9.56 -0.09
C TYR A 552 21.36 9.72 1.00
N THR A 553 20.61 10.81 0.98
CA THR A 553 19.49 11.05 1.91
C THR A 553 18.13 10.85 1.25
N LEU A 554 17.13 11.68 1.57
CA LEU A 554 15.84 11.68 0.90
C LEU A 554 15.81 12.85 -0.09
N SER A 555 15.12 12.63 -1.20
CA SER A 555 15.01 13.67 -2.21
C SER A 555 14.01 14.77 -1.81
N VAL A 556 14.21 15.96 -2.34
CA VAL A 556 13.27 17.09 -2.28
C VAL A 556 13.11 17.68 -3.68
N CYS A 557 11.94 18.26 -3.98
CA CYS A 557 11.76 18.97 -5.24
C CYS A 557 12.61 20.25 -5.28
N LEU A 558 13.39 20.45 -6.35
CA LEU A 558 13.92 21.76 -6.74
C LEU A 558 13.48 22.12 -8.16
N ALA A 559 13.11 23.38 -8.37
CA ALA A 559 12.68 23.94 -9.64
C ALA A 559 13.14 25.40 -9.78
N HIS A 560 13.28 25.87 -11.01
CA HIS A 560 13.49 27.30 -11.33
C HIS A 560 12.13 28.02 -11.30
N ASP A 561 12.10 29.29 -10.86
CA ASP A 561 10.89 30.09 -10.63
C ASP A 561 9.95 30.16 -11.85
N LYS A 562 10.50 30.40 -13.04
CA LYS A 562 9.76 30.40 -14.30
C LYS A 562 9.04 29.10 -14.54
N LEU A 563 9.63 27.95 -14.22
CA LEU A 563 8.99 26.65 -14.40
C LEU A 563 7.93 26.41 -13.36
N TYR A 564 8.24 26.76 -12.12
CA TYR A 564 7.31 26.66 -11.00
C TYR A 564 6.01 27.44 -11.27
N THR A 565 6.12 28.56 -11.98
CA THR A 565 5.00 29.47 -12.27
C THR A 565 4.51 29.44 -13.72
N VAL A 566 4.98 28.49 -14.54
CA VAL A 566 4.51 28.34 -15.94
C VAL A 566 3.04 27.90 -15.95
N ASP A 567 2.30 28.47 -16.89
CA ASP A 567 0.92 28.11 -17.21
C ASP A 567 0.87 26.86 -18.11
N PHE A 568 1.12 25.70 -17.51
CA PHE A 568 1.16 24.40 -18.19
C PHE A 568 -0.21 23.95 -18.69
N ILE A 569 -1.29 24.22 -17.94
CA ILE A 569 -2.63 23.75 -18.26
C ILE A 569 -3.16 24.32 -19.58
N ASN A 570 -2.74 25.54 -19.94
CA ASN A 570 -3.07 26.14 -21.23
C ASN A 570 -2.14 25.69 -22.37
N SER A 571 -1.08 24.95 -22.07
CA SER A 571 -0.08 24.49 -23.04
C SER A 571 -0.24 23.01 -23.44
N SER A 572 -0.82 22.18 -22.58
CA SER A 572 -1.11 20.78 -22.85
C SER A 572 -2.32 20.31 -22.05
N SER A 573 -3.11 19.41 -22.65
CA SER A 573 -4.20 18.68 -21.97
C SER A 573 -3.69 17.55 -21.04
N ASP A 574 -2.38 17.30 -21.02
CA ASP A 574 -1.77 16.19 -20.26
C ASP A 574 -1.56 16.53 -18.76
N PHE A 575 -1.91 17.74 -18.32
CA PHE A 575 -1.68 18.23 -16.96
C PHE A 575 -2.98 18.64 -16.27
N LEU A 576 -3.13 18.24 -15.00
CA LEU A 576 -4.31 18.59 -14.19
C LEU A 576 -4.26 20.02 -13.65
N CYS A 577 -3.05 20.51 -13.39
CA CYS A 577 -2.83 21.83 -12.84
C CYS A 577 -1.44 22.36 -13.21
N ASN A 578 -1.20 23.63 -12.90
CA ASN A 578 0.15 24.19 -12.98
C ASN A 578 1.01 23.64 -11.82
N PHE A 579 2.34 23.66 -12.00
CA PHE A 579 3.27 23.06 -11.05
C PHE A 579 3.10 23.61 -9.63
N ASP A 580 3.01 24.94 -9.48
CA ASP A 580 2.77 25.60 -8.19
C ASP A 580 1.44 25.17 -7.56
N GLN A 581 0.37 25.13 -8.35
CA GLN A 581 -0.96 24.78 -7.89
C GLN A 581 -1.02 23.39 -7.24
N GLY A 582 -0.38 22.39 -7.83
CA GLY A 582 -0.36 21.05 -7.24
C GLY A 582 0.73 20.86 -6.19
N TYR A 583 1.94 21.43 -6.38
CA TYR A 583 3.01 21.34 -5.38
C TYR A 583 2.60 21.96 -4.04
N GLU A 584 1.90 23.10 -4.07
CA GLU A 584 1.46 23.82 -2.86
C GLU A 584 0.37 23.07 -2.09
N GLN A 585 -0.23 22.03 -2.69
CA GLN A 585 -1.15 21.14 -1.99
C GLN A 585 -0.45 20.09 -1.14
N THR A 586 0.84 19.83 -1.38
CA THR A 586 1.60 18.85 -0.60
C THR A 586 1.62 19.22 0.88
N THR A 587 1.49 18.22 1.75
CA THR A 587 1.64 18.45 3.19
C THR A 587 3.04 18.94 3.52
N PHE A 588 4.06 18.51 2.77
CA PHE A 588 5.42 19.02 2.90
C PHE A 588 5.51 20.53 2.65
N HIS A 589 4.94 21.05 1.55
CA HIS A 589 4.87 22.49 1.32
C HIS A 589 4.14 23.20 2.46
N LYS A 590 2.96 22.71 2.85
CA LYS A 590 2.13 23.33 3.89
C LYS A 590 2.85 23.46 5.23
N LEU A 591 3.74 22.52 5.54
CA LEU A 591 4.53 22.52 6.78
C LEU A 591 5.82 23.34 6.68
N THR A 592 6.43 23.42 5.51
CA THR A 592 7.78 23.99 5.35
C THR A 592 7.82 25.35 4.67
N GLY A 593 6.82 25.66 3.85
CA GLY A 593 6.86 26.78 2.92
C GLY A 593 7.82 26.58 1.74
N TRP A 594 8.28 25.35 1.47
CA TRP A 594 9.31 25.07 0.45
C TRP A 594 8.96 25.62 -0.94
N GLY A 595 7.69 25.60 -1.33
CA GLY A 595 7.23 26.19 -2.61
C GLY A 595 7.52 27.68 -2.75
N ASN A 596 7.59 28.43 -1.64
CA ASN A 596 8.01 29.84 -1.68
C ASN A 596 9.47 29.97 -2.14
N TRP A 597 10.34 29.04 -1.74
CA TRP A 597 11.71 28.96 -2.24
C TRP A 597 11.73 28.61 -3.74
N LEU A 598 10.93 27.64 -4.18
CA LEU A 598 10.83 27.26 -5.60
C LEU A 598 10.37 28.43 -6.48
N ARG A 599 9.43 29.25 -5.98
CA ARG A 599 8.97 30.48 -6.64
C ARG A 599 10.05 31.58 -6.72
N THR A 600 11.12 31.46 -5.97
CA THR A 600 12.19 32.47 -5.87
C THR A 600 13.48 32.02 -6.57
N ASN A 601 13.74 30.71 -6.62
CA ASN A 601 14.97 30.14 -7.17
C ASN A 601 15.15 30.46 -8.66
N GLN A 602 16.18 31.21 -9.03
CA GLN A 602 16.47 31.57 -10.42
C GLN A 602 17.60 30.73 -11.04
N GLN A 603 18.11 29.73 -10.32
CA GLN A 603 19.14 28.85 -10.85
C GLN A 603 18.51 27.77 -11.74
N LEU A 604 19.03 27.66 -12.98
CA LEU A 604 18.70 26.56 -13.87
C LEU A 604 19.36 25.26 -13.37
N LEU A 605 18.57 24.19 -13.31
CA LEU A 605 18.97 22.89 -12.75
C LEU A 605 19.52 21.93 -13.82
N TRP A 606 20.28 22.48 -14.77
CA TRP A 606 20.91 21.71 -15.83
C TRP A 606 22.40 21.47 -15.52
N GLY A 607 22.82 20.22 -15.67
CA GLY A 607 24.22 19.82 -15.45
C GLY A 607 24.58 19.56 -13.99
N ASN A 608 23.59 19.43 -13.10
CA ASN A 608 23.79 18.94 -11.74
C ASN A 608 24.46 17.54 -11.76
N PRO A 609 25.33 17.23 -10.78
CA PRO A 609 25.86 15.89 -10.61
C PRO A 609 24.73 14.85 -10.49
N THR A 610 24.90 13.74 -11.20
CA THR A 610 23.92 12.66 -11.34
C THR A 610 24.66 11.40 -11.82
N SER A 611 24.17 10.23 -11.47
CA SER A 611 24.67 8.97 -12.02
C SER A 611 23.96 8.48 -13.27
N ASP A 612 22.82 9.07 -13.62
CA ASP A 612 22.05 8.67 -14.79
C ASP A 612 22.57 9.38 -16.04
N GLY A 613 23.79 9.06 -16.47
CA GLY A 613 24.31 9.44 -17.78
C GLY A 613 24.20 10.94 -18.09
N GLY A 614 24.79 11.79 -17.25
CA GLY A 614 25.19 13.12 -17.69
C GLY A 614 26.31 12.96 -18.72
N GLY A 615 26.03 13.20 -20.01
CA GLY A 615 27.06 13.23 -21.04
C GLY A 615 28.23 14.15 -20.66
N PRO A 616 29.44 13.92 -21.19
CA PRO A 616 30.63 14.66 -20.79
C PRO A 616 30.45 16.16 -21.03
N LEU A 617 30.83 16.96 -20.03
CA LEU A 617 31.09 18.38 -20.18
C LEU A 617 32.05 18.59 -21.36
N LYS A 618 31.65 19.39 -22.34
CA LYS A 618 32.55 20.02 -23.31
C LYS A 618 32.48 21.53 -23.16
#